data_AF-A0A6F9WUZ3-F1
#
_entry.id   AF-A0A6F9WUZ3-F1
#
_cell.length_a   1.000
_cell.length_b   1.000
_cell.length_c   1.000
_cell.angle_alpha   90.00
_cell.angle_beta   90.00
_cell.angle_gamma   90.00
#
_symmetry.space_group_name_H-M   'P 1'
#
loop_
_entity.id
_entity.type
_entity.pdbx_description
1 polymer ?
#
loop_
_entity_poly.entity_id
_entity_poly.type
_entity_poly.pdbx_seq_one_letter_code
_entity_poly.pdbx_strand_id
1 'polypeptide(L)'
;MDAGHANAHARVIAGLHAALLREGQAGRDGLLALTDADSPAVAGMAAVYAIRLDPPRCLAALHRVAAEPGLLGFRASVAIQRWETGEWEDPA
;
A
#
# COMPACT_ATOMS: atom_id res chain seq x y z
N MET A 1 -8.58 20.56 5.03
CA MET A 1 -7.35 19.77 5.24
C MET A 1 -6.21 20.57 4.65
N ASP A 2 -5.30 21.08 5.48
CA ASP A 2 -4.13 21.84 5.02
C ASP A 2 -3.14 20.92 4.32
N ALA A 3 -2.80 21.24 3.07
CA ALA A 3 -1.88 20.48 2.23
C ALA A 3 -0.48 20.27 2.88
N GLY A 4 -0.07 21.18 3.78
CA GLY A 4 1.19 21.07 4.52
C GLY A 4 1.26 19.86 5.47
N HIS A 5 0.17 19.53 6.16
CA HIS A 5 0.13 18.38 7.07
C HIS A 5 0.10 17.05 6.32
N ALA A 6 -0.64 16.97 5.20
CA ALA A 6 -0.70 15.75 4.38
C ALA A 6 0.68 15.37 3.81
N ASN A 7 1.48 16.36 3.39
CA ASN A 7 2.80 16.10 2.82
C ASN A 7 3.82 15.62 3.87
N ALA A 8 3.69 16.08 5.13
CA ALA A 8 4.53 15.59 6.23
C ALA A 8 4.24 14.11 6.54
N HIS A 9 2.96 13.72 6.57
CA HIS A 9 2.56 12.33 6.80
C HIS A 9 3.06 11.39 5.68
N ALA A 10 2.99 11.81 4.42
CA ALA A 10 3.50 11.02 3.31
C ALA A 10 5.02 10.74 3.44
N ARG A 11 5.80 11.74 3.87
CA ARG A 11 7.24 11.59 4.12
C ARG A 11 7.54 10.63 5.26
N VAL A 12 6.78 10.72 6.36
CA VAL A 12 6.93 9.79 7.49
C VAL A 12 6.66 8.35 7.05
N ILE A 13 5.58 8.12 6.31
CA ILE A 13 5.20 6.79 5.84
C ILE A 13 6.27 6.23 4.87
N ALA A 14 6.77 7.05 3.94
CA ALA A 14 7.85 6.64 3.05
C ALA A 14 9.14 6.29 3.82
N GLY A 15 9.47 7.07 4.86
CA GLY A 15 10.60 6.79 5.74
C GLY A 15 10.45 5.49 6.53
N LEU A 16 9.24 5.22 7.06
CA LEU A 16 8.93 3.97 7.77
C LEU A 16 8.99 2.76 6.83
N HIS A 17 8.45 2.89 5.62
CA HIS A 17 8.55 1.85 4.60
C HIS A 17 10.01 1.53 4.27
N ALA A 18 10.82 2.56 4.00
CA ALA A 18 12.26 2.39 3.76
C ALA A 18 12.96 1.75 4.97
N ALA A 19 12.58 2.12 6.20
CA ALA A 19 13.11 1.51 7.41
C ALA A 19 12.78 0.02 7.51
N LEU A 20 11.55 -0.38 7.24
CA LEU A 20 11.14 -1.80 7.19
C LEU A 20 11.94 -2.57 6.15
N LEU A 21 12.14 -2.02 4.95
CA LEU A 21 12.93 -2.72 3.93
C LEU A 21 14.41 -2.90 4.31
N ARG A 22 14.97 -2.02 5.15
CA ARG A 22 16.35 -2.16 5.67
C ARG A 22 16.51 -3.33 6.66
N GLU A 23 15.43 -3.76 7.31
CA GLU A 23 15.42 -4.96 8.16
C GLU A 23 15.48 -6.27 7.36
N GLY A 24 15.59 -6.17 6.02
CA GLY A 24 15.73 -7.33 5.14
C GLY A 24 14.45 -8.16 5.10
N GLN A 25 14.58 -9.48 5.19
CA GLN A 25 13.45 -10.38 5.03
C GLN A 25 12.39 -10.22 6.13
N ALA A 26 12.82 -10.04 7.38
CA ALA A 26 11.89 -9.87 8.50
C ALA A 26 11.00 -8.64 8.34
N GLY A 27 11.56 -7.53 7.83
CA GLY A 27 10.79 -6.32 7.57
C GLY A 27 9.82 -6.45 6.39
N ARG A 28 10.20 -7.18 5.34
CA ARG A 28 9.31 -7.53 4.23
C ARG A 28 8.15 -8.40 4.69
N ASP A 29 8.45 -9.44 5.47
CA ASP A 29 7.43 -10.35 6.01
C ASP A 29 6.47 -9.60 6.94
N GLY A 30 7.00 -8.71 7.79
CA GLY A 30 6.19 -7.86 8.67
C GLY A 30 5.28 -6.91 7.89
N LEU A 31 5.78 -6.30 6.82
CA LEU A 31 4.97 -5.44 5.94
C LEU A 31 3.88 -6.25 5.22
N LEU A 32 4.20 -7.45 4.73
CA LEU A 32 3.22 -8.35 4.11
C LEU A 32 2.18 -8.84 5.12
N ALA A 33 2.55 -9.07 6.39
CA ALA A 33 1.58 -9.43 7.44
C ALA A 33 0.52 -8.34 7.67
N LEU A 34 0.87 -7.06 7.48
CA LEU A 34 -0.08 -5.95 7.61
C LEU A 34 -1.16 -5.94 6.52
N THR A 35 -0.99 -6.66 5.40
CA THR A 35 -2.05 -6.79 4.38
C THR A 35 -3.27 -7.54 4.90
N ASP A 36 -3.13 -8.28 6.01
CA ASP A 36 -4.19 -9.05 6.66
C ASP A 36 -4.79 -8.34 7.88
N ALA A 37 -4.40 -7.09 8.13
CA ALA A 37 -4.96 -6.30 9.23
C ALA A 37 -6.48 -6.11 9.06
N ASP A 38 -7.22 -6.20 10.17
CA ASP A 38 -8.68 -5.96 10.19
C ASP A 38 -9.06 -4.52 9.79
N SER A 39 -8.13 -3.58 9.92
CA SER A 39 -8.33 -2.20 9.48
C SER A 39 -8.12 -2.09 7.97
N PRO A 40 -9.16 -1.79 7.16
CA PRO A 40 -9.03 -1.71 5.70
C PRO A 40 -8.04 -0.64 5.26
N ALA A 41 -7.89 0.44 6.04
CA ALA A 41 -6.93 1.51 5.75
C ALA A 41 -5.49 1.02 5.91
N VAL A 42 -5.21 0.21 6.95
CA VAL A 42 -3.88 -0.38 7.18
C VAL A 42 -3.59 -1.42 6.10
N ALA A 43 -4.53 -2.34 5.86
CA ALA A 43 -4.39 -3.38 4.85
C ALA A 43 -4.15 -2.80 3.44
N GLY A 44 -4.93 -1.78 3.06
CA GLY A 44 -4.80 -1.14 1.75
C GLY A 44 -3.47 -0.41 1.58
N MET A 45 -3.02 0.34 2.60
CA MET A 45 -1.72 1.00 2.56
C MET A 45 -0.57 -0.01 2.50
N ALA A 46 -0.58 -1.03 3.36
CA ALA A 46 0.44 -2.08 3.35
C ALA A 46 0.54 -2.75 1.98
N ALA A 47 -0.61 -3.07 1.37
CA ALA A 47 -0.66 -3.69 0.05
C ALA A 47 -0.08 -2.80 -1.05
N VAL A 48 -0.34 -1.49 -1.04
CA VAL A 48 0.27 -0.56 -2.02
C VAL A 48 1.80 -0.55 -1.89
N TYR A 49 2.33 -0.49 -0.68
CA TYR A 49 3.78 -0.45 -0.46
C TYR A 49 4.46 -1.81 -0.68
N ALA A 50 3.75 -2.91 -0.48
CA ALA A 50 4.28 -4.27 -0.59
C ALA A 50 4.01 -4.96 -1.95
N ILE A 51 3.30 -4.32 -2.87
CA ILE A 51 2.82 -4.98 -4.10
C ILE A 51 3.91 -5.62 -4.94
N ARG A 52 5.14 -5.09 -4.92
CA ARG A 52 6.28 -5.66 -5.65
C ARG A 52 6.93 -6.86 -4.95
N LEU A 53 6.65 -7.04 -3.66
CA LEU A 53 7.19 -8.14 -2.86
C LEU A 53 6.37 -9.41 -3.07
N ASP A 54 5.04 -9.27 -3.11
CA ASP A 54 4.09 -10.37 -3.35
C ASP A 54 2.81 -9.80 -4.00
N PRO A 55 2.80 -9.65 -5.34
CA PRO A 55 1.66 -9.06 -6.04
C PRO A 55 0.34 -9.81 -5.81
N PRO A 56 0.28 -11.16 -5.89
CA PRO A 56 -0.96 -11.90 -5.64
C PRO A 56 -1.59 -11.58 -4.28
N ARG A 57 -0.79 -11.59 -3.20
CA ARG A 57 -1.29 -11.30 -1.84
C ARG A 57 -1.77 -9.86 -1.72
N CYS A 58 -1.00 -8.91 -2.26
CA CYS A 58 -1.34 -7.49 -2.17
C CYS A 58 -2.58 -7.15 -2.98
N LEU A 59 -2.74 -7.72 -4.18
CA LEU A 59 -3.95 -7.53 -4.99
C LEU A 59 -5.18 -8.10 -4.28
N ALA A 60 -5.08 -9.27 -3.64
CA ALA A 60 -6.18 -9.82 -2.85
C ALA A 60 -6.60 -8.86 -1.71
N ALA A 61 -5.64 -8.27 -1.01
CA ALA A 61 -5.93 -7.27 0.02
C ALA A 61 -6.57 -5.99 -0.57
N LEU A 62 -6.03 -5.47 -1.68
CA LEU A 62 -6.59 -4.31 -2.36
C LEU A 62 -8.01 -4.55 -2.87
N HIS A 63 -8.33 -5.72 -3.40
CA HIS A 63 -9.69 -6.07 -3.83
C HIS A 63 -10.67 -6.10 -2.67
N ARG A 64 -10.26 -6.61 -1.49
CA ARG A 64 -11.09 -6.53 -0.28
C ARG A 64 -11.37 -5.08 0.12
N VAL A 65 -10.34 -4.23 0.12
CA VAL A 65 -10.48 -2.81 0.47
C VAL A 65 -11.30 -2.05 -0.58
N ALA A 66 -11.17 -2.41 -1.86
CA ALA A 66 -11.92 -1.81 -2.96
C ALA A 66 -13.43 -2.05 -2.86
N ALA A 67 -13.86 -3.10 -2.16
CA ALA A 67 -15.27 -3.38 -1.91
C ALA A 67 -15.90 -2.43 -0.87
N GLU A 68 -15.09 -1.73 -0.08
CA GLU A 68 -15.58 -0.77 0.91
C GLU A 68 -16.11 0.51 0.24
N PRO A 69 -17.26 1.05 0.69
CA PRO A 69 -17.78 2.30 0.14
C PRO A 69 -16.88 3.50 0.48
N GLY A 70 -16.92 4.50 -0.39
CA GLY A 70 -16.28 5.80 -0.16
C GLY A 70 -14.83 5.88 -0.65
N LEU A 71 -14.10 6.85 -0.11
CA LEU A 71 -12.80 7.26 -0.66
C LEU A 71 -11.72 6.17 -0.54
N LEU A 72 -11.80 5.33 0.49
CA LEU A 72 -10.83 4.27 0.71
C LEU A 72 -10.92 3.18 -0.37
N GLY A 73 -12.12 2.65 -0.62
CA GLY A 73 -12.34 1.67 -1.68
C GLY A 73 -12.03 2.23 -3.06
N PHE A 74 -12.44 3.48 -3.33
CA PHE A 74 -12.07 4.16 -4.59
C PHE A 74 -10.54 4.21 -4.80
N ARG A 75 -9.77 4.57 -3.77
CA ARG A 75 -8.30 4.61 -3.86
C ARG A 75 -7.69 3.23 -4.08
N ALA A 76 -8.25 2.19 -3.47
CA ALA A 76 -7.80 0.82 -3.69
C ALA A 76 -8.06 0.36 -5.14
N SER A 77 -9.23 0.68 -5.71
CA SER A 77 -9.54 0.40 -7.12
C SER A 77 -8.57 1.10 -8.08
N VAL A 78 -8.22 2.36 -7.81
CA VAL A 78 -7.22 3.08 -8.62
C VAL A 78 -5.84 2.45 -8.50
N ALA A 79 -5.46 1.99 -7.31
CA ALA A 79 -4.18 1.29 -7.10
C ALA A 79 -4.10 -0.02 -7.90
N ILE A 80 -5.18 -0.81 -7.89
CA ILE A 80 -5.29 -2.03 -8.71
C ILE A 80 -5.14 -1.68 -10.19
N GLN A 81 -5.92 -0.71 -10.67
CA GLN A 81 -5.90 -0.31 -12.07
C GLN A 81 -4.49 0.09 -12.52
N ARG A 82 -3.77 0.91 -11.72
CA ARG A 82 -2.40 1.35 -12.04
C ARG A 82 -1.39 0.21 -12.07
N TRP A 83 -1.58 -0.80 -11.22
CA TRP A 83 -0.75 -1.99 -11.26
C TRP A 83 -1.02 -2.79 -12.55
N GLU A 84 -2.29 -3.02 -12.89
CA GLU A 84 -2.70 -3.78 -14.07
C GLU A 84 -2.34 -3.09 -15.39
N THR A 85 -2.33 -1.75 -15.43
CA THR A 85 -1.91 -0.99 -16.62
C THR A 85 -0.39 -0.91 -16.77
N GLY A 86 0.38 -1.44 -15.82
CA GLY A 86 1.84 -1.38 -15.84
C GLY A 86 2.40 0.02 -15.53
N GLU A 87 1.59 0.98 -15.05
CA GLU A 87 2.06 2.33 -14.68
C GLU A 87 3.12 2.29 -13.58
N TRP A 88 3.17 1.22 -12.80
CA TRP A 88 4.18 1.03 -11.75
C TRP A 88 5.40 0.26 -12.23
N GLU A 89 5.41 -0.29 -13.45
CA GLU A 89 6.58 -1.01 -13.97
C GLU A 89 7.63 -0.09 -14.60
N ASP A 90 7.28 1.16 -14.92
CA ASP A 90 8.18 2.09 -15.58
C ASP A 90 9.18 2.72 -14.58
N PRO A 91 10.50 2.61 -14.82
CA PRO A 91 11.49 3.35 -14.06
C PRO A 91 11.51 4.80 -14.56
N ALA A 92 10.88 5.71 -13.81
CA ALA A 92 11.21 7.14 -13.90
C ALA A 92 12.59 7.41 -13.28
#